data_AF-A0A6B3N2Z9-F1
#
_entry.id   AF-A0A6B3N2Z9-F1
#
_cell.length_a   1.000
_cell.length_b   1.000
_cell.length_c   1.000
_cell.angle_alpha   90.00
_cell.angle_beta   90.00
_cell.angle_gamma   90.00
#
_symmetry.space_group_name_H-M   'P 1'
#
loop_
_entity.id
_entity.type
_entity.pdbx_description
1 polymer ?
#
loop_
_entity_poly.entity_id
_entity_poly.type
_entity_poly.pdbx_seq_one_letter_code
_entity_poly.pdbx_strand_id
1 'polypeptide(L)'
;MTYDPTKLDDLEMLNLLAKGLIDYLEQVRGGEKDPFPYPDALLRGFNQLAIACALQGLERAKRPKSIPEFVEIWGALPLAAWPLQLDSLASYGFDGNDVLIEHDSGNYPTKLCQELAEIDNLCDCPTRAVQLNRINASVLP
;
A
#
# COMPACT_ATOMS: atom_id res chain seq x y z
N MET A 1 -17.92 -4.32 -11.88
CA MET A 1 -17.61 -4.87 -10.55
C MET A 1 -18.82 -4.64 -9.66
N THR A 2 -19.36 -5.69 -9.06
CA THR A 2 -20.44 -5.57 -8.07
C THR A 2 -19.79 -5.14 -6.76
N TYR A 3 -20.11 -3.93 -6.27
CA TYR A 3 -19.64 -3.45 -4.98
C TYR A 3 -20.19 -4.36 -3.87
N ASP A 4 -19.31 -5.07 -3.18
CA ASP A 4 -19.66 -5.86 -2.01
C ASP A 4 -19.33 -5.01 -0.76
N PRO A 5 -20.32 -4.46 -0.05
CA PRO A 5 -20.09 -3.62 1.13
C PRO A 5 -19.42 -4.38 2.29
N THR A 6 -19.29 -5.71 2.18
CA THR A 6 -18.62 -6.55 3.18
C THR A 6 -17.14 -6.77 2.88
N LYS A 7 -16.64 -6.27 1.74
CA LYS A 7 -15.22 -6.35 1.36
C LYS A 7 -14.65 -4.94 1.21
N LEU A 8 -13.50 -4.70 1.86
CA LEU A 8 -12.70 -3.52 1.58
C LEU A 8 -12.02 -3.66 0.22
N ASP A 9 -11.76 -2.53 -0.42
CA ASP A 9 -10.91 -2.46 -1.61
C ASP A 9 -9.44 -2.50 -1.17
N ASP A 10 -8.75 -3.64 -1.40
CA ASP A 10 -7.36 -3.76 -0.99
C ASP A 10 -6.46 -2.76 -1.72
N LEU A 11 -6.82 -2.36 -2.96
CA LEU A 11 -6.03 -1.40 -3.72
C LEU A 11 -6.14 -0.01 -3.10
N GLU A 12 -7.36 0.42 -2.73
CA GLU A 12 -7.55 1.70 -2.04
C GLU A 12 -6.76 1.72 -0.73
N MET A 13 -6.85 0.64 0.04
CA MET A 13 -6.10 0.49 1.29
C MET A 13 -4.59 0.57 1.07
N LEU A 14 -4.05 -0.17 0.10
CA LEU A 14 -2.62 -0.17 -0.23
C LEU A 14 -2.16 1.19 -0.78
N ASN A 15 -2.98 1.88 -1.57
CA ASN A 15 -2.72 3.24 -2.04
C ASN A 15 -2.60 4.23 -0.87
N LEU A 16 -3.55 4.19 0.06
CA LEU A 16 -3.55 5.07 1.23
C LEU A 16 -2.34 4.81 2.14
N LEU A 17 -2.01 3.53 2.37
CA LEU A 17 -0.81 3.13 3.09
C LEU A 17 0.45 3.64 2.39
N ALA A 18 0.57 3.44 1.08
CA ALA A 18 1.72 3.87 0.30
C ALA A 18 1.92 5.40 0.32
N LYS A 19 0.87 6.18 0.03
CA LYS A 19 0.91 7.66 0.11
C LYS A 19 1.36 8.12 1.49
N GLY A 20 0.74 7.56 2.53
CA GLY A 20 1.04 7.91 3.90
C GLY A 20 2.44 7.49 4.36
N LEU A 21 2.95 6.36 3.89
CA LEU A 21 4.30 5.87 4.21
C LEU A 21 5.39 6.77 3.63
N ILE A 22 5.20 7.29 2.41
CA ILE A 22 6.17 8.22 1.82
C ILE A 22 6.31 9.45 2.70
N ASP A 23 5.19 10.12 3.03
CA ASP A 23 5.18 11.30 3.89
C ASP A 23 5.76 11.01 5.29
N TYR A 24 5.38 9.89 5.89
CA TYR A 24 5.86 9.48 7.21
C TYR A 24 7.38 9.27 7.22
N LEU A 25 7.91 8.56 6.23
CA LEU A 25 9.35 8.30 6.14
C LEU A 25 10.14 9.57 5.81
N GLU A 26 9.57 10.53 5.09
CA GLU A 26 10.16 11.86 4.90
C GLU A 26 10.27 12.63 6.21
N GLN A 27 9.23 12.63 7.04
CA GLN A 27 9.26 13.24 8.38
C GLN A 27 10.32 12.60 9.29
N VAL A 28 10.39 11.26 9.30
CA VAL A 28 11.42 10.52 10.06
C VAL A 28 12.83 10.89 9.59
N ARG A 29 13.07 10.95 8.28
CA ARG A 29 14.36 11.39 7.71
C ARG A 29 14.66 12.87 8.01
N GLY A 30 13.64 13.69 8.18
CA GLY A 30 13.75 15.08 8.66
C GLY A 30 14.18 15.19 10.12
N GLY A 31 14.29 14.07 10.85
CA GLY A 31 14.73 14.01 12.24
C GLY A 31 13.61 13.80 13.27
N GLU A 32 12.37 13.64 12.82
CA GLU A 32 11.23 13.37 13.71
C GLU A 32 11.20 11.89 14.09
N LYS A 33 11.65 11.57 15.31
CA LYS A 33 11.76 10.17 15.76
C LYS A 33 10.39 9.47 15.95
N ASP A 34 9.33 10.24 16.15
CA ASP A 34 7.95 9.76 16.24
C ASP A 34 7.02 10.84 15.66
N PRO A 35 6.86 10.89 14.32
CA PRO A 35 6.09 11.93 13.67
C PRO A 35 4.65 11.91 14.15
N PHE A 36 4.24 13.00 14.81
CA PHE A 36 2.88 13.20 15.27
C PHE A 36 2.45 14.65 15.01
N PRO A 37 1.30 14.88 14.35
CA PRO A 37 0.31 13.89 13.90
C PRO A 37 0.81 13.02 12.73
N TYR A 38 0.30 11.78 12.64
CA TYR A 38 0.57 10.92 11.48
C TYR A 38 -0.08 11.47 10.22
N PRO A 39 0.50 11.25 9.02
CA PRO A 39 -0.12 11.64 7.76
C PRO A 39 -1.54 11.06 7.61
N ASP A 40 -2.48 11.89 7.14
CA ASP A 40 -3.90 11.52 7.03
C ASP A 40 -4.12 10.25 6.19
N ALA A 41 -3.39 10.12 5.08
CA ALA A 41 -3.45 8.93 4.23
C ALA A 41 -3.00 7.68 4.99
N LEU A 42 -1.93 7.77 5.78
CA LEU A 42 -1.41 6.66 6.58
C LEU A 42 -2.42 6.24 7.64
N LEU A 43 -3.02 7.21 8.33
CA LEU A 43 -4.03 6.94 9.36
C LEU A 43 -5.27 6.27 8.75
N ARG A 44 -5.75 6.75 7.60
CA ARG A 44 -6.88 6.14 6.89
C ARG A 44 -6.56 4.73 6.38
N GLY A 45 -5.40 4.54 5.74
CA GLY A 45 -4.95 3.23 5.26
C GLY A 45 -4.78 2.22 6.39
N PHE A 46 -4.20 2.65 7.52
CA PHE A 46 -4.06 1.80 8.71
C PHE A 46 -5.41 1.42 9.33
N ASN A 47 -6.38 2.34 9.37
CA ASN A 47 -7.74 2.02 9.82
C ASN A 47 -8.42 1.02 8.88
N GLN A 48 -8.27 1.18 7.57
CA GLN A 48 -8.76 0.24 6.57
C GLN A 48 -8.12 -1.14 6.73
N LEU A 49 -6.80 -1.20 6.95
CA LEU A 49 -6.07 -2.44 7.25
C LEU A 49 -6.61 -3.14 8.50
N ALA A 50 -6.85 -2.39 9.57
CA ALA A 50 -7.40 -2.93 10.81
C ALA A 50 -8.81 -3.53 10.62
N ILE A 51 -9.64 -2.89 9.79
CA ILE A 51 -10.97 -3.38 9.42
C ILE A 51 -10.86 -4.63 8.53
N ALA A 52 -9.99 -4.62 7.51
CA ALA A 52 -9.75 -5.78 6.64
C ALA A 52 -9.32 -7.01 7.45
N CYS A 53 -8.39 -6.83 8.40
CA CYS A 53 -8.00 -7.87 9.34
C CYS A 53 -9.17 -8.38 10.20
N ALA A 54 -10.09 -7.50 10.58
CA ALA A 54 -11.27 -7.86 11.36
C ALA A 54 -12.29 -8.67 10.53
N LEU A 55 -12.54 -8.26 9.30
CA LEU A 55 -13.45 -8.93 8.37
C LEU A 55 -12.97 -10.34 8.02
N GLN A 56 -11.66 -10.54 7.92
CA GLN A 56 -11.05 -11.86 7.69
C GLN A 56 -10.84 -12.69 8.98
N GLY A 57 -11.27 -12.18 10.15
CA GLY A 57 -11.19 -12.93 11.41
C GLY A 57 -9.78 -13.14 11.97
N LEU A 58 -8.79 -12.34 11.56
CA LEU A 58 -7.42 -12.46 12.07
C LEU A 58 -7.38 -12.19 13.58
N GLU A 59 -6.62 -12.95 14.36
CA GLU A 59 -6.51 -12.68 15.81
C GLU A 59 -5.85 -11.33 16.08
N ARG A 60 -6.31 -10.59 17.11
CA ARG A 60 -5.74 -9.27 17.44
C ARG A 60 -4.23 -9.30 17.70
N ALA A 61 -3.72 -10.41 18.23
CA ALA A 61 -2.29 -10.62 18.48
C ALA A 61 -1.43 -10.69 17.21
N LYS A 62 -2.02 -11.00 16.05
CA LYS A 62 -1.35 -11.08 14.76
C LYS A 62 -1.41 -9.76 13.98
N ARG A 63 -2.16 -8.77 14.45
CA ARG A 63 -2.36 -7.48 13.77
C ARG A 63 -1.44 -6.42 14.37
N PRO A 64 -0.89 -5.49 13.57
CA PRO A 64 -0.18 -4.32 14.10
C PRO A 64 -1.08 -3.53 15.06
N LYS A 65 -0.52 -3.05 16.17
CA LYS A 65 -1.25 -2.28 17.19
C LYS A 65 -1.13 -0.78 16.97
N SER A 66 -0.09 -0.35 16.28
CA SER A 66 0.19 1.05 15.96
C SER A 66 0.81 1.19 14.56
N ILE A 67 0.84 2.43 14.05
CA ILE A 67 1.51 2.77 12.78
C ILE A 67 3.02 2.47 12.84
N PRO A 68 3.78 2.84 13.91
CA PRO A 68 5.18 2.46 14.01
C PRO A 68 5.41 0.94 13.95
N GLU A 69 4.59 0.14 14.64
CA GLU A 69 4.68 -1.33 14.58
C GLU A 69 4.35 -1.88 13.19
N PHE A 70 3.39 -1.27 12.49
CA PHE A 70 3.13 -1.60 11.10
C PHE A 70 4.34 -1.33 10.20
N VAL A 71 4.95 -0.14 10.31
CA VAL A 71 6.15 0.25 9.53
C VAL A 71 7.32 -0.70 9.80
N GLU A 72 7.54 -1.05 11.07
CA GLU A 72 8.65 -1.90 11.49
C GLU A 72 8.47 -3.36 11.04
N ILE A 73 7.26 -3.89 11.14
CA ILE A 73 7.01 -5.32 10.91
C ILE A 73 6.40 -5.55 9.53
N TRP A 74 5.18 -5.08 9.29
CA TRP A 74 4.43 -5.43 8.08
C TRP A 74 4.91 -4.67 6.85
N GLY A 75 5.33 -3.41 6.99
CA GLY A 75 5.87 -2.62 5.88
C GLY A 75 7.12 -3.25 5.24
N ALA A 76 7.90 -3.99 6.04
CA ALA A 76 9.10 -4.72 5.62
C ALA A 76 8.82 -6.14 5.11
N LEU A 77 7.63 -6.69 5.38
CA LEU A 77 7.29 -8.04 4.99
C LEU A 77 6.75 -8.06 3.54
N PRO A 78 7.07 -9.13 2.78
CA PRO A 78 6.42 -9.38 1.51
C PRO A 78 4.91 -9.38 1.66
N LEU A 79 4.18 -8.80 0.69
CA LEU A 79 2.72 -8.74 0.75
C LEU A 79 2.08 -10.13 0.90
N ALA A 80 2.64 -11.17 0.28
CA ALA A 80 2.19 -12.56 0.43
C ALA A 80 2.49 -13.18 1.80
N ALA A 81 3.42 -12.59 2.57
CA ALA A 81 3.73 -13.00 3.93
C ALA A 81 2.85 -12.29 4.97
N TRP A 82 2.02 -11.32 4.55
CA TRP A 82 1.07 -10.69 5.45
C TRP A 82 0.05 -11.75 5.92
N PRO A 83 -0.31 -11.76 7.21
CA PRO A 83 -1.41 -12.59 7.71
C PRO A 83 -2.77 -12.31 7.06
N LEU A 84 -2.88 -11.22 6.30
CA LEU A 84 -4.07 -10.77 5.60
C LEU A 84 -4.04 -11.28 4.15
N GLN A 85 -5.15 -11.86 3.67
CA GLN A 85 -5.30 -12.24 2.28
C GLN A 85 -5.65 -11.00 1.45
N LEU A 86 -4.85 -10.71 0.42
CA LEU A 86 -5.03 -9.57 -0.47
C LEU A 86 -5.49 -10.09 -1.85
N ASP A 87 -6.77 -10.48 -1.94
CA ASP A 87 -7.37 -11.18 -3.08
C ASP A 87 -7.21 -10.41 -4.40
N SER A 88 -7.15 -9.07 -4.32
CA SER A 88 -7.13 -8.21 -5.50
C SER A 88 -5.73 -7.95 -6.08
N LEU A 89 -4.64 -8.32 -5.37
CA LEU A 89 -3.25 -8.05 -5.83
C LEU A 89 -2.96 -8.61 -7.23
N ALA A 90 -3.36 -9.86 -7.46
CA ALA A 90 -3.13 -10.53 -8.74
C ALA A 90 -3.86 -9.83 -9.90
N SER A 91 -4.99 -9.17 -9.62
CA SER A 91 -5.77 -8.43 -10.63
C SER A 91 -5.08 -7.13 -11.06
N TYR A 92 -4.18 -6.60 -10.23
CA TYR A 92 -3.41 -5.39 -10.52
C TYR A 92 -1.99 -5.66 -11.00
N GLY A 93 -1.57 -6.94 -11.04
CA GLY A 93 -0.27 -7.35 -11.56
C GLY A 93 0.89 -7.12 -10.59
N PHE A 94 0.63 -6.97 -9.29
CA PHE A 94 1.66 -6.85 -8.26
C PHE A 94 2.22 -8.22 -7.88
N ASP A 95 3.52 -8.28 -7.56
CA ASP A 95 4.14 -9.51 -7.06
C ASP A 95 3.90 -9.62 -5.55
N GLY A 96 3.48 -10.80 -5.08
CA GLY A 96 3.33 -11.06 -3.65
C GLY A 96 4.66 -11.00 -2.88
N ASN A 97 5.79 -11.10 -3.57
CA ASN A 97 7.11 -10.97 -2.96
C ASN A 97 7.55 -9.51 -2.75
N ASP A 98 6.80 -8.54 -3.31
CA ASP A 98 7.10 -7.13 -3.12
C ASP A 98 6.86 -6.70 -1.67
N VAL A 99 7.66 -5.74 -1.21
CA VAL A 99 7.55 -5.11 0.12
C VAL A 99 7.25 -3.61 -0.06
N LEU A 100 6.68 -2.95 0.95
CA LEU A 100 6.41 -1.50 0.90
C LEU A 100 7.62 -0.66 1.35
N ILE A 101 8.44 -1.20 2.23
CA ILE A 101 9.59 -0.51 2.84
C ILE A 101 10.82 -1.40 2.75
N GLU A 102 11.92 -0.84 2.26
CA GLU A 102 13.23 -1.47 2.30
C GLU A 102 13.97 -1.09 3.59
N HIS A 103 14.04 -2.02 4.55
CA HIS A 103 14.73 -1.80 5.83
C HIS A 103 16.25 -1.79 5.71
N ASP A 104 16.82 -2.68 4.89
CA ASP A 104 18.27 -2.85 4.76
C ASP A 104 19.00 -1.59 4.27
N SER A 105 18.29 -0.73 3.53
CA SER A 105 18.83 0.52 2.99
C SER A 105 18.56 1.75 3.84
N GLY A 106 17.89 1.65 5.00
CA GLY A 106 17.58 2.79 5.88
C GLY A 106 16.12 3.26 5.84
N ASN A 107 15.18 2.32 5.69
CA ASN A 107 13.72 2.57 5.68
C ASN A 107 13.28 3.47 4.52
N TYR A 108 13.55 3.04 3.30
CA TYR A 108 13.11 3.73 2.09
C TYR A 108 11.83 3.12 1.53
N PRO A 109 10.90 3.95 1.00
CA PRO A 109 9.76 3.41 0.26
C PRO A 109 10.28 2.69 -0.99
N THR A 110 9.80 1.47 -1.22
CA THR A 110 10.17 0.70 -2.42
C THR A 110 9.55 1.28 -3.68
N LYS A 111 9.98 0.75 -4.84
CA LYS A 111 9.35 1.04 -6.13
C LYS A 111 7.85 0.73 -6.13
N LEU A 112 7.44 -0.41 -5.55
CA LEU A 112 6.02 -0.74 -5.40
C LEU A 112 5.29 0.33 -4.59
N CYS A 113 5.86 0.77 -3.47
CA CYS A 113 5.26 1.80 -2.63
C CYS A 113 5.06 3.11 -3.42
N GLN A 114 6.05 3.53 -4.20
CA GLN A 114 5.92 4.70 -5.08
C GLN A 114 4.82 4.51 -6.13
N GLU A 115 4.80 3.38 -6.83
CA GLU A 115 3.79 3.06 -7.85
C GLU A 115 2.37 3.02 -7.27
N LEU A 116 2.19 2.43 -6.09
CA LEU A 116 0.92 2.42 -5.38
C LEU A 116 0.50 3.83 -5.01
N ALA A 117 1.41 4.69 -4.54
CA ALA A 117 1.10 6.06 -4.15
C ALA A 117 0.68 6.95 -5.33
N GLU A 118 1.11 6.63 -6.55
CA GLU A 118 0.73 7.36 -7.77
C GLU A 118 -0.66 6.95 -8.32
N ILE A 119 -1.30 5.92 -7.74
CA ILE A 119 -2.66 5.55 -8.11
C ILE A 119 -3.61 6.62 -7.53
N ASP A 120 -3.88 7.66 -8.30
CA ASP A 120 -4.98 8.57 -7.97
C ASP A 120 -6.31 7.88 -8.23
N ASN A 121 -7.24 8.06 -7.28
CA ASN A 121 -8.54 7.41 -7.19
C ASN A 121 -9.09 7.01 -8.57
N LEU A 122 -9.27 5.70 -8.76
CA LEU A 122 -10.08 5.11 -9.83
C LEU A 122 -11.56 5.49 -9.64
N CYS A 123 -11.84 6.77 -9.83
CA CYS A 123 -13.15 7.32 -10.12
C CYS A 123 -12.98 8.27 -11.31
N ASP A 124 -12.42 7.77 -12.40
CA ASP A 124 -13.08 7.86 -13.71
C ASP A 124 -12.39 6.97 -14.77
N CYS A 125 -13.23 6.24 -15.49
CA CYS A 125 -13.00 5.45 -16.72
C CYS A 125 -12.38 4.03 -16.61
N PRO A 126 -12.98 3.05 -17.34
CA PRO A 126 -12.49 1.69 -17.41
C PRO A 126 -11.26 1.63 -18.32
N THR A 127 -10.40 0.64 -18.05
CA THR A 127 -9.36 0.11 -18.95
C THR A 127 -7.96 0.71 -18.77
N ARG A 128 -7.25 0.27 -17.72
CA ARG A 128 -5.77 0.29 -17.65
C ARG A 128 -5.14 -0.78 -18.57
N ALA A 129 -5.67 -0.93 -19.79
CA ALA A 129 -5.05 -1.72 -20.88
C ALA A 129 -4.52 -0.83 -22.03
N VAL A 130 -4.59 0.50 -21.92
CA VAL A 130 -4.23 1.41 -23.03
C VAL A 130 -2.91 2.16 -22.84
N GLN A 131 -2.35 2.27 -21.63
CA GLN A 131 -1.17 3.12 -21.40
C GLN A 131 0.20 2.48 -21.69
N LEU A 132 0.30 1.16 -21.81
CA LEU A 132 1.55 0.51 -22.22
C LEU A 132 1.83 0.56 -23.74
N ASN A 133 0.85 0.97 -24.56
CA ASN A 133 1.02 1.04 -26.02
C ASN A 133 1.50 2.40 -26.57
N ARG A 134 1.72 3.42 -25.74
CA ARG A 134 2.20 4.73 -26.22
C ARG A 134 3.72 4.90 -26.25
N ILE A 135 4.48 4.02 -25.59
CA ILE A 135 5.94 4.17 -25.51
C ILE A 135 6.65 3.51 -26.71
N ASN A 136 6.01 2.57 -27.40
CA ASN A 136 6.62 1.85 -28.53
C ASN A 136 6.29 2.39 -29.93
N ALA A 137 5.53 3.49 -30.06
CA ALA A 137 5.15 4.05 -31.37
C ALA A 137 6.02 5.23 -31.84
N SER A 138 7.05 5.61 -31.10
CA SER A 138 7.92 6.76 -31.44
C SER A 138 9.33 6.38 -31.90
N VAL A 139 9.59 5.10 -32.14
CA VAL A 139 10.89 4.65 -32.68
C VAL A 139 10.64 3.73 -33.85
N LEU A 140 10.73 4.28 -35.06
CA LEU A 140 11.43 3.76 -36.24
C LEU A 140 11.03 4.59 -37.49
N PRO A 141 11.90 4.63 -38.53
CA PRO A 141 12.46 5.84 -39.14
C PRO A 141 11.63 6.48 -40.26
#